data_AF-B0YIZ6-F1
#
_entry.id   AF-B0YIZ6-F1
#
_cell.length_a   1.000
_cell.length_b   1.000
_cell.length_c   1.000
_cell.angle_alpha   90.00
_cell.angle_beta   90.00
_cell.angle_gamma   90.00
#
_symmetry.space_group_name_H-M   'P 1'
#
loop_
_entity.id
_entity.type
_entity.pdbx_description
1 polymer ?
#
loop_
_entity_poly.entity_id
_entity_poly.type
_entity_poly.pdbx_seq_one_letter_code
_entity_poly.pdbx_strand_id
1 'polypeptide(L)'
;MMNMSLPFLWSLLTLLIFAEVNGEAGELELQRQKRSINLQQPRMATERGNLVFLTGSAQNIEFRTGSLGKIKLNDEDLSECLHQIQKNKEDIIELKGSAIGLPQNISSQIYQLNSKLVDLERKFQGLQQTVDKKVCSSNPCQNGGTCLNLHDSFFCICPPQWKVSHLLFG
;
A
#
# COMPACT_ATOMS: atom_id res chain seq x y z
N MET A 1 58.42 -75.38 -31.41
CA MET A 1 58.15 -74.39 -32.48
C MET A 1 56.87 -74.81 -33.19
N MET A 2 55.72 -74.23 -32.82
CA MET A 2 54.51 -74.38 -33.63
C MET A 2 54.54 -73.28 -34.70
N ASN A 3 54.75 -73.71 -35.93
CA ASN A 3 54.79 -72.87 -37.11
C ASN A 3 53.35 -72.54 -37.49
N MET A 4 52.82 -71.39 -37.04
CA MET A 4 51.52 -70.91 -37.50
C MET A 4 51.67 -70.43 -38.94
N SER A 5 50.93 -71.04 -39.84
CA SER A 5 50.95 -70.71 -41.26
C SER A 5 50.50 -69.26 -41.49
N LEU A 6 51.16 -68.57 -42.42
CA LEU A 6 50.87 -67.19 -42.86
C LEU A 6 49.37 -66.82 -43.01
N PRO A 7 48.46 -67.71 -43.50
CA PRO A 7 47.02 -67.41 -43.55
C PRO A 7 46.34 -67.26 -42.18
N PHE A 8 46.83 -67.90 -41.11
CA PHE A 8 46.27 -67.77 -39.77
C PHE A 8 46.57 -66.41 -39.14
N LEU A 9 47.74 -65.85 -39.41
CA LEU A 9 48.13 -64.50 -38.97
C LEU A 9 47.28 -63.42 -39.63
N TRP A 10 46.97 -63.59 -40.93
CA TRP A 10 46.07 -62.69 -41.66
C TRP A 10 44.63 -62.81 -41.19
N SER A 11 44.16 -64.02 -40.88
CA SER A 11 42.85 -64.25 -40.27
C SER A 11 42.71 -63.59 -38.89
N LEU A 12 43.78 -63.59 -38.10
CA LEU A 12 43.76 -62.97 -36.77
C LEU A 12 43.79 -61.44 -36.88
N LEU A 13 44.56 -60.90 -37.83
CA LEU A 13 44.64 -59.47 -38.09
C LEU A 13 43.32 -58.91 -38.65
N THR A 14 42.64 -59.65 -39.53
CA THR A 14 41.30 -59.26 -40.00
C THR A 14 40.27 -59.33 -38.88
N LEU A 15 40.29 -60.37 -38.04
CA LEU A 15 39.42 -60.45 -36.85
C LEU A 15 39.62 -59.27 -35.88
N LEU A 16 40.86 -58.82 -35.68
CA LEU A 16 41.16 -57.66 -34.83
C LEU A 16 40.66 -56.35 -35.45
N ILE A 17 40.78 -56.17 -36.77
CA ILE A 17 40.24 -54.99 -37.48
C ILE A 17 38.69 -54.99 -37.45
N PHE A 18 38.04 -56.15 -37.57
CA PHE A 18 36.58 -56.26 -37.42
C PHE A 18 36.10 -56.07 -35.97
N ALA A 19 36.93 -56.39 -34.98
CA ALA A 19 36.62 -56.11 -33.57
C ALA A 19 36.75 -54.61 -33.23
N GLU A 20 37.65 -53.88 -33.89
CA GLU A 20 37.85 -52.44 -33.68
C GLU A 20 36.80 -51.58 -34.43
N VAL A 21 36.25 -52.08 -35.55
CA VAL A 21 35.18 -51.41 -36.33
C VAL A 21 33.77 -51.61 -35.73
N ASN A 22 33.57 -52.62 -34.89
CA ASN A 22 32.31 -52.82 -34.14
C ASN A 22 32.36 -52.28 -32.70
N GLY A 23 33.35 -51.43 -32.39
CA GLY A 23 33.37 -50.60 -31.19
C GLY A 23 32.33 -49.48 -31.25
N GLU A 24 31.08 -49.82 -31.54
CA GLU A 24 29.96 -48.95 -31.22
C GLU A 24 29.86 -48.97 -29.71
N ALA A 25 30.20 -47.84 -29.09
CA ALA A 25 29.95 -47.60 -27.68
C ALA A 25 28.47 -47.87 -27.45
N GLY A 26 28.16 -49.09 -27.02
CA GLY A 26 26.88 -49.48 -26.47
C GLY A 26 26.71 -48.67 -25.21
N GLU A 27 26.28 -47.42 -25.38
CA GLU A 27 25.60 -46.67 -24.37
C GLU A 27 24.44 -47.57 -23.97
N LEU A 28 24.62 -48.27 -22.86
CA LEU A 28 23.57 -48.97 -22.16
C LEU A 28 22.69 -47.88 -21.55
N GLU A 29 22.04 -47.12 -22.43
CA GLU A 29 20.83 -46.38 -22.13
C GLU A 29 19.91 -47.44 -21.59
N LEU A 30 19.77 -47.44 -20.27
CA LEU A 30 18.61 -47.97 -19.60
C LEU A 30 17.42 -47.27 -20.26
N GLN A 31 16.89 -47.85 -21.34
CA GLN A 31 15.66 -47.43 -21.99
C GLN A 31 14.57 -47.63 -20.95
N ARG A 32 14.40 -46.60 -20.12
CA ARG A 32 13.24 -46.45 -19.26
C ARG A 32 12.07 -46.34 -20.23
N GLN A 33 11.37 -47.45 -20.41
CA GLN A 33 10.18 -47.58 -21.24
C GLN A 33 9.32 -46.33 -21.06
N LYS A 34 9.39 -45.41 -22.04
CA LYS A 34 8.70 -44.13 -21.97
C LYS A 34 7.22 -44.44 -22.21
N ARG A 35 6.47 -44.61 -21.12
CA ARG A 35 5.02 -44.84 -21.16
C ARG A 35 4.37 -43.79 -22.06
N SER A 36 3.34 -44.17 -22.83
CA SER A 36 2.56 -43.20 -23.59
C SER A 36 2.02 -42.14 -22.63
N ILE A 37 2.42 -40.89 -22.83
CA ILE A 37 2.04 -39.79 -21.94
C ILE A 37 0.63 -39.37 -22.34
N ASN A 38 -0.36 -39.75 -21.54
CA ASN A 38 -1.70 -39.21 -21.69
C ASN A 38 -1.68 -37.74 -21.24
N LEU A 39 -1.74 -36.82 -22.20
CA LEU A 39 -1.65 -35.38 -21.99
C LEU A 39 -2.87 -34.79 -21.27
N GLN A 40 -3.95 -35.54 -21.10
CA GLN A 40 -5.18 -35.08 -20.46
C GLN A 40 -5.24 -35.42 -18.97
N GLN A 41 -4.30 -36.22 -18.45
CA GLN A 41 -4.22 -36.60 -17.04
C GLN A 41 -3.23 -35.74 -16.23
N PRO A 42 -3.42 -35.64 -14.90
CA PRO A 42 -2.50 -34.99 -13.98
C PRO A 42 -1.09 -35.56 -14.10
N ARG A 43 -0.10 -34.68 -14.24
CA ARG A 43 1.30 -35.09 -14.35
C ARG A 43 2.24 -34.01 -13.80
N MET A 44 3.44 -34.44 -13.48
CA MET A 44 4.58 -33.58 -13.16
C MET A 44 5.55 -33.63 -14.35
N ALA A 45 5.96 -32.47 -14.85
CA ALA A 45 6.85 -32.34 -16.00
C ALA A 45 8.00 -31.38 -15.69
N THR A 46 9.06 -31.45 -16.49
CA THR A 46 10.19 -30.51 -16.41
C THR A 46 10.28 -29.75 -17.73
N GLU A 47 10.27 -28.42 -17.66
CA GLU A 47 10.34 -27.54 -18.83
C GLU A 47 11.38 -26.45 -18.61
N ARG A 48 12.47 -26.48 -19.40
CA ARG A 48 13.57 -25.49 -19.32
C ARG A 48 14.11 -25.29 -17.89
N GLY A 49 14.24 -26.39 -17.13
CA GLY A 49 14.72 -26.37 -15.74
C GLY A 49 13.66 -26.12 -14.67
N ASN A 50 12.41 -25.80 -15.04
CA ASN A 50 11.32 -25.63 -14.09
C ASN A 50 10.60 -26.95 -13.81
N LEU A 51 10.17 -27.16 -12.56
CA LEU A 51 9.25 -28.23 -12.20
C LEU A 51 7.81 -27.73 -12.35
N VAL A 52 7.01 -28.39 -13.18
CA VAL A 52 5.65 -27.95 -13.53
C VAL A 52 4.63 -29.04 -13.19
N PHE A 53 3.59 -28.67 -12.44
CA PHE A 53 2.44 -29.51 -12.14
C PHE A 53 1.31 -29.19 -13.13
N LEU A 54 0.90 -30.17 -13.92
CA LEU A 54 -0.11 -30.03 -14.97
C LEU A 54 -1.32 -30.90 -14.58
N THR A 55 -2.47 -30.30 -14.33
CA THR A 55 -3.64 -31.03 -13.82
C THR A 55 -4.45 -31.75 -14.91
N GLY A 56 -4.45 -31.26 -16.15
CA GLY A 56 -5.33 -31.76 -17.22
C GLY A 56 -6.76 -31.19 -17.12
N SER A 57 -7.68 -31.70 -17.94
CA SER A 57 -9.06 -31.20 -17.98
C SER A 57 -9.88 -31.74 -16.80
N ALA A 58 -10.50 -30.83 -16.05
CA ALA A 58 -11.41 -31.14 -14.93
C ALA A 58 -10.82 -32.07 -13.85
N GLN A 59 -9.50 -32.01 -13.64
CA GLN A 59 -8.80 -32.79 -12.62
C GLN A 59 -7.95 -31.88 -11.73
N ASN A 60 -7.60 -32.37 -10.54
CA ASN A 60 -6.82 -31.65 -9.54
C ASN A 60 -5.50 -32.38 -9.25
N ILE A 61 -4.50 -31.64 -8.79
CA ILE A 61 -3.36 -32.19 -8.08
C ILE A 61 -3.50 -31.74 -6.63
N GLU A 62 -3.71 -32.70 -5.73
CA GLU A 62 -4.00 -32.42 -4.33
C GLU A 62 -2.80 -32.78 -3.46
N PHE A 63 -2.35 -31.82 -2.67
CA PHE A 63 -1.34 -32.03 -1.64
C PHE A 63 -2.05 -32.12 -0.30
N ARG A 64 -1.89 -33.26 0.36
CA ARG A 64 -2.49 -33.54 1.66
C ARG A 64 -1.38 -33.81 2.65
N THR A 65 -1.61 -33.38 3.88
CA THR A 65 -0.66 -33.53 4.97
C THR A 65 -1.30 -34.31 6.12
N GLY A 66 -0.47 -34.99 6.91
CA GLY A 66 -0.90 -35.61 8.16
C GLY A 66 -1.17 -34.58 9.25
N SER A 67 -1.55 -35.02 10.44
CA SER A 67 -1.93 -34.14 11.56
C SER A 67 -0.85 -33.14 12.01
N LEU A 68 0.43 -33.47 11.83
CA LEU A 68 1.57 -32.61 12.19
C LEU A 68 2.36 -32.10 10.98
N GLY A 69 2.01 -32.52 9.77
CA GLY A 69 2.77 -32.15 8.59
C GLY A 69 2.36 -30.77 8.08
N LYS A 70 3.30 -30.06 7.45
CA LYS A 70 3.09 -28.70 6.93
C LYS A 70 3.37 -28.66 5.43
N ILE A 71 2.62 -27.85 4.70
CA ILE A 71 2.91 -27.53 3.30
C ILE A 71 3.61 -26.18 3.30
N LYS A 72 4.87 -26.16 2.84
CA LYS A 72 5.63 -24.93 2.69
C LYS A 72 5.79 -24.54 1.23
N LEU A 73 5.65 -23.24 0.95
CA LEU A 73 5.97 -22.65 -0.34
C LEU A 73 7.17 -21.72 -0.12
N ASN A 74 8.35 -22.12 -0.60
CA ASN A 74 9.62 -21.57 -0.16
C ASN A 74 9.76 -21.73 1.38
N ASP A 75 9.93 -20.63 2.10
CA ASP A 75 10.09 -20.63 3.56
C ASP A 75 8.76 -20.43 4.32
N GLU A 76 7.67 -20.15 3.61
CA GLU A 76 6.35 -19.80 4.18
C GLU A 76 5.49 -21.03 4.48
N ASP A 77 4.80 -21.04 5.62
CA ASP A 77 3.84 -22.09 5.98
C ASP A 77 2.44 -21.72 5.45
N LEU A 78 1.94 -22.53 4.52
CA LEU A 78 0.64 -22.28 3.88
C LEU A 78 -0.51 -22.25 4.88
N SER A 79 -0.46 -23.04 5.96
CA SER A 79 -1.51 -23.03 6.98
C SER A 79 -1.56 -21.69 7.71
N GLU A 80 -0.40 -21.11 7.99
CA GLU A 80 -0.28 -19.80 8.65
C GLU A 80 -0.78 -18.68 7.76
N CYS A 81 -0.42 -18.69 6.47
CA CYS A 81 -0.95 -17.73 5.49
C CYS A 81 -2.48 -17.80 5.40
N LEU A 82 -3.06 -19.01 5.35
CA LEU A 82 -4.52 -19.19 5.27
C LEU A 82 -5.23 -18.70 6.54
N HIS A 83 -4.65 -18.97 7.72
CA HIS A 83 -5.16 -18.42 8.98
C HIS A 83 -5.12 -16.88 8.99
N GLN A 84 -4.03 -16.29 8.50
CA GLN A 84 -3.92 -14.83 8.44
C GLN A 84 -4.93 -14.22 7.46
N ILE A 85 -5.18 -14.84 6.31
CA ILE A 85 -6.20 -14.40 5.35
C ILE A 85 -7.59 -14.45 6.00
N GLN A 86 -7.91 -15.52 6.74
CA GLN A 86 -9.19 -15.64 7.43
C GLN A 86 -9.35 -14.59 8.53
N LYS A 87 -8.29 -14.33 9.31
CA LYS A 87 -8.30 -13.26 10.31
C LYS A 87 -8.50 -11.88 9.68
N ASN A 88 -7.74 -11.56 8.62
CA ASN A 88 -7.88 -10.31 7.90
C ASN A 88 -9.30 -10.12 7.35
N LYS A 89 -9.94 -11.20 6.90
CA LYS A 89 -11.34 -11.16 6.45
C LYS A 89 -12.29 -10.78 7.58
N GLU A 90 -12.11 -11.34 8.78
CA GLU A 90 -12.92 -11.02 9.96
C GLU A 90 -12.72 -9.57 10.39
N ASP A 91 -11.46 -9.11 10.47
CA ASP A 91 -11.11 -7.73 10.79
C ASP A 91 -11.74 -6.74 9.79
N ILE A 92 -11.73 -7.05 8.48
CA ILE A 92 -12.38 -6.22 7.45
C ILE A 92 -13.89 -6.15 7.65
N ILE A 93 -14.54 -7.23 8.06
CA ILE A 93 -15.98 -7.25 8.32
C ILE A 93 -16.31 -6.34 9.52
N GLU A 94 -15.53 -6.42 10.60
CA GLU A 94 -15.70 -5.58 11.79
C GLU A 94 -15.47 -4.09 11.48
N LEU A 95 -14.40 -3.77 10.74
CA LEU A 95 -14.12 -2.39 10.30
C LEU A 95 -15.24 -1.82 9.43
N LYS A 96 -15.77 -2.63 8.50
CA LYS A 96 -16.93 -2.24 7.69
C LYS A 96 -18.17 -2.02 8.54
N GLY A 97 -18.42 -2.89 9.52
CA GLY A 97 -19.52 -2.72 10.48
C GLY A 97 -19.41 -1.41 11.26
N SER A 98 -18.21 -1.10 11.76
CA SER A 98 -17.92 0.14 12.48
C SER A 98 -18.11 1.38 11.60
N ALA A 99 -17.78 1.29 10.31
CA ALA A 99 -17.96 2.38 9.35
C ALA A 99 -19.44 2.70 9.06
N ILE A 100 -20.37 1.76 9.23
CA ILE A 100 -21.82 2.00 9.02
C ILE A 100 -22.37 2.98 10.07
N GLY A 101 -21.79 3.00 11.28
CA GLY A 101 -22.18 3.93 12.34
C GLY A 101 -21.54 5.32 12.24
N LEU A 102 -20.61 5.55 11.30
CA LEU A 102 -19.96 6.84 11.17
C LEU A 102 -20.90 7.87 10.51
N PRO A 103 -20.93 9.12 11.02
CA PRO A 103 -21.72 10.18 10.40
C PRO A 103 -21.26 10.42 8.95
N GLN A 104 -22.17 10.31 7.99
CA GLN A 104 -21.89 10.54 6.57
C GLN A 104 -21.49 12.00 6.25
N ASN A 105 -21.72 12.92 7.20
CA ASN A 105 -21.64 14.37 6.99
C ASN A 105 -20.47 15.03 7.73
N ILE A 106 -19.44 14.28 8.14
CA ILE A 106 -18.28 14.84 8.87
C ILE A 106 -17.66 16.02 8.11
N SER A 107 -17.51 15.94 6.79
CA SER A 107 -16.98 17.05 5.99
C SER A 107 -17.85 18.32 6.08
N SER A 108 -19.17 18.16 6.11
CA SER A 108 -20.10 19.29 6.26
C SER A 108 -20.02 19.88 7.66
N GLN A 109 -19.91 19.04 8.69
CA GLN A 109 -19.73 19.48 10.08
C GLN A 109 -18.43 20.25 10.26
N ILE A 110 -17.33 19.78 9.65
CA ILE A 110 -16.04 20.50 9.67
C ILE A 110 -16.18 21.86 9.00
N TYR A 111 -16.82 21.92 7.83
CA TYR A 111 -17.04 23.20 7.14
C TYR A 111 -17.88 24.17 7.98
N GLN A 112 -18.95 23.69 8.61
CA GLN A 112 -19.80 24.50 9.50
C GLN A 112 -19.04 24.98 10.74
N LEU A 113 -18.16 24.17 11.31
CA LEU A 113 -17.31 24.57 12.43
C LEU A 113 -16.32 25.65 12.01
N ASN A 114 -15.69 25.49 10.84
CA ASN A 114 -14.76 26.48 10.30
C ASN A 114 -15.45 27.80 10.00
N SER A 115 -16.65 27.78 9.42
CA SER A 115 -17.39 29.03 9.14
C SER A 115 -17.73 29.77 10.43
N LYS A 116 -18.17 29.04 11.47
CA LYS A 116 -18.44 29.62 12.80
C LYS A 116 -17.18 30.21 13.44
N LEU A 117 -16.03 29.55 13.28
CA LEU A 117 -14.74 30.05 13.79
C LEU A 117 -14.38 31.39 13.13
N VAL A 118 -14.44 31.46 11.80
CA VAL A 118 -14.15 32.68 11.03
C VAL A 118 -15.11 33.81 11.41
N ASP A 119 -16.39 33.50 11.61
CA ASP A 119 -17.37 34.50 12.05
C ASP A 119 -17.08 35.03 13.45
N LEU A 120 -16.64 34.15 14.35
CA LEU A 120 -16.27 34.53 15.71
C LEU A 120 -15.01 35.40 15.71
N GLU A 121 -14.02 35.04 14.90
CA GLU A 121 -12.78 35.82 14.74
C GLU A 121 -13.07 37.22 14.19
N ARG A 122 -13.96 37.34 13.19
CA ARG A 122 -14.40 38.64 12.67
C ARG A 122 -15.10 39.49 13.73
N LYS A 123 -15.98 38.88 14.53
CA LYS A 123 -16.65 39.59 15.64
C LYS A 123 -15.65 40.06 16.69
N PHE A 124 -14.68 39.22 17.02
CA PHE A 124 -13.63 39.56 17.97
C PHE A 124 -12.76 40.73 17.46
N GLN A 125 -12.36 40.71 16.20
CA GLN A 125 -11.64 41.83 15.57
C GLN A 125 -12.45 43.12 15.57
N GLY A 126 -13.76 43.04 15.29
CA GLY A 126 -14.66 44.20 15.35
C GLY A 126 -14.74 44.81 16.75
N LEU A 127 -14.89 43.97 17.78
CA LEU A 127 -14.90 44.44 19.17
C LEU A 127 -13.56 45.07 19.57
N GLN A 128 -12.45 44.45 19.18
CA GLN A 128 -11.11 45.00 19.43
C GLN A 128 -10.97 46.40 18.82
N GLN A 129 -11.43 46.58 17.58
CA GLN A 129 -11.40 47.88 16.91
C GLN A 129 -12.26 48.95 17.62
N THR A 130 -13.43 48.57 18.15
CA THR A 130 -14.26 49.49 18.96
C THR A 130 -13.54 49.92 20.23
N VAL A 131 -12.93 48.98 20.95
CA VAL A 131 -12.20 49.27 22.19
C VAL A 131 -10.96 50.14 21.93
N ASP A 132 -10.25 49.89 20.83
CA ASP A 132 -9.02 50.62 20.48
C ASP A 132 -9.30 51.98 19.79
N LYS A 133 -10.56 52.29 19.50
CA LYS A 133 -10.96 53.54 18.82
C LYS A 133 -10.65 54.75 19.70
N LYS A 134 -9.76 55.61 19.19
CA LYS A 134 -9.42 56.89 19.83
C LYS A 134 -10.05 58.06 19.07
N VAL A 135 -11.29 58.40 19.42
CA VAL A 135 -12.08 59.51 18.88
C VAL A 135 -11.34 60.86 19.01
N CYS A 136 -10.57 61.06 20.07
CA CYS A 136 -9.80 62.30 20.26
C CYS A 136 -8.53 62.44 19.40
N SER A 137 -8.17 61.46 18.56
CA SER A 137 -6.91 61.51 17.79
C SER A 137 -6.83 62.68 16.80
N SER A 138 -7.97 63.12 16.27
CA SER A 138 -8.09 64.27 15.37
C SER A 138 -8.44 65.59 16.08
N ASN A 139 -8.53 65.57 17.42
CA ASN A 139 -9.05 66.64 18.27
C ASN A 139 -10.32 67.33 17.69
N PRO A 140 -11.49 66.67 17.77
CA PRO A 140 -12.75 67.23 17.25
C PRO A 140 -13.25 68.47 18.01
N CYS A 141 -12.62 68.84 19.13
CA CYS A 141 -13.03 69.99 19.93
C CYS A 141 -12.64 71.32 19.26
N GLN A 142 -13.61 72.22 19.11
CA GLN A 142 -13.39 73.54 18.53
C GLN A 142 -12.85 74.55 19.57
N ASN A 143 -12.39 75.72 19.10
CA ASN A 143 -11.98 76.86 19.93
C ASN A 143 -10.90 76.56 20.99
N GLY A 144 -10.01 75.60 20.70
CA GLY A 144 -8.92 75.22 21.60
C GLY A 144 -9.35 74.40 22.81
N GLY A 145 -10.51 73.72 22.74
CA GLY A 145 -10.94 72.77 23.78
C GLY A 145 -10.04 71.54 23.88
N THR A 146 -9.95 70.95 25.08
CA THR A 146 -9.23 69.69 25.32
C THR A 146 -10.18 68.50 25.16
N CYS A 147 -9.84 67.56 24.28
CA CYS A 147 -10.63 66.36 24.04
C CYS A 147 -10.30 65.24 25.03
N LEU A 148 -11.32 64.66 25.66
CA LEU A 148 -11.23 63.44 26.46
C LEU A 148 -11.87 62.28 25.70
N ASN A 149 -11.09 61.20 25.51
CA ASN A 149 -11.54 60.03 24.76
C ASN A 149 -12.41 59.14 25.63
N LEU A 150 -13.62 58.82 25.17
CA LEU A 150 -14.48 57.80 25.76
C LEU A 150 -14.55 56.60 24.80
N HIS A 151 -15.21 55.51 25.23
CA HIS A 151 -15.22 54.23 24.52
C HIS A 151 -15.77 54.33 23.09
N ASP A 152 -16.86 55.08 22.89
CA ASP A 152 -17.47 55.33 21.57
C ASP A 152 -17.79 56.81 21.33
N SER A 153 -17.37 57.68 22.25
CA SER A 153 -17.69 59.10 22.23
C SER A 153 -16.50 59.93 22.69
N PHE A 154 -16.68 61.25 22.74
CA PHE A 154 -15.68 62.16 23.24
C PHE A 154 -16.34 63.25 24.09
N PHE A 155 -15.57 63.83 24.99
CA PHE A 155 -16.00 64.96 25.80
C PHE A 155 -15.03 66.12 25.64
N CYS A 156 -15.54 67.32 25.36
CA CYS A 156 -14.72 68.51 25.19
C CYS A 156 -14.73 69.37 26.45
N ILE A 157 -13.54 69.66 26.97
CA ILE A 157 -13.34 70.62 28.05
C ILE A 157 -13.00 71.97 27.42
N CYS A 158 -13.92 72.92 27.53
CA CYS A 158 -13.75 74.28 26.98
C CYS A 158 -13.09 75.23 28.01
N PRO A 159 -12.22 76.15 27.56
CA PRO A 159 -11.68 77.20 28.42
C PRO A 159 -12.77 78.15 28.94
N PRO A 160 -12.54 78.84 30.07
CA PRO A 160 -13.57 79.59 30.80
C PRO A 160 -14.28 80.67 29.97
N GLN A 161 -13.61 81.25 28.97
CA GLN A 161 -14.21 82.22 28.04
C GLN A 161 -15.26 81.65 27.07
N TRP A 162 -15.46 80.32 27.02
CA TRP A 162 -16.40 79.63 26.13
C TRP A 162 -17.46 78.79 26.87
N LYS A 163 -17.72 79.08 28.16
CA LYS A 163 -18.80 78.46 28.93
C LYS A 163 -20.18 78.92 28.44
N VAL A 164 -20.58 78.49 27.25
CA VAL A 164 -22.00 78.36 26.90
C VAL A 164 -22.26 76.88 26.80
N SER A 165 -23.08 76.37 27.70
CA SER A 165 -23.53 74.98 27.78
C SER A 165 -24.30 74.59 26.52
N HIS A 166 -23.58 74.26 25.46
CA HIS A 166 -24.03 73.35 24.43
C HIS A 166 -23.34 72.02 24.70
N LEU A 167 -24.09 71.14 25.38
CA LEU A 167 -23.90 69.71 25.30
C LEU A 167 -24.06 69.32 23.82
N LEU A 168 -22.98 69.41 23.04
CA LEU A 168 -22.93 68.81 21.72
C LEU A 168 -22.75 67.30 21.94
N PHE A 169 -23.87 66.62 22.16
CA PHE A 169 -23.97 65.19 21.87
C PHE A 169 -23.91 65.06 20.34
N GLY A 170 -22.76 64.63 19.84
CA GLY A 170 -22.60 64.07 18.50
C GLY A 170 -22.53 62.56 18.62
#